data_AF-A0A7Y3TK84-F1
#
_entry.id   AF-A0A7Y3TK84-F1
#
_cell.length_a   1.000
_cell.length_b   1.000
_cell.length_c   1.000
_cell.angle_alpha   90.00
_cell.angle_beta   90.00
_cell.angle_gamma   90.00
#
_symmetry.space_group_name_H-M   'P 1'
#
loop_
_entity.id
_entity.type
_entity.pdbx_description
1 polymer ?
#
loop_
_entity_poly.entity_id
_entity_poly.type
_entity_poly.pdbx_seq_one_letter_code
_entity_poly.pdbx_strand_id
1 'polypeptide(L)'
;MPECPKCHQFVRSQAIACPHCRLPLKAHGHPGMKLFQATNDEPLCASCVYHADNSCNFPKRPYAMDCTLYQDVEQPQAVSSQPQASFRLQQWVKRNTPLLLVAGLLMISLGVVLVRR
;
A
#
# COMPACT_ATOMS: atom_id res chain seq x y z
N MET A 1 3.42 11.18 -11.58
CA MET A 1 2.75 10.84 -12.86
C MET A 1 3.56 9.70 -13.46
N PRO A 2 2.98 8.55 -13.80
CA PRO A 2 3.74 7.43 -14.36
C PRO A 2 4.25 7.75 -15.77
N GLU A 3 5.43 7.24 -16.11
CA GLU A 3 6.03 7.34 -17.44
C GLU A 3 5.80 6.07 -18.27
N CYS A 4 5.71 6.21 -19.59
CA CYS A 4 5.58 5.07 -20.49
C CYS A 4 6.95 4.41 -20.73
N PRO A 5 7.13 3.10 -20.48
CA PRO A 5 8.44 2.45 -20.62
C PRO A 5 8.95 2.35 -22.06
N LYS A 6 8.04 2.43 -23.06
CA LYS A 6 8.42 2.33 -24.49
C LYS A 6 8.85 3.66 -25.09
N CYS A 7 8.20 4.76 -24.69
CA CYS A 7 8.41 6.06 -25.32
C CYS A 7 8.81 7.18 -24.36
N HIS A 8 8.95 6.86 -23.06
CA HIS A 8 9.32 7.77 -21.97
C HIS A 8 8.45 9.03 -21.87
N GLN A 9 7.25 8.99 -22.45
CA GLN A 9 6.26 10.06 -22.35
C GLN A 9 5.47 9.91 -21.05
N PHE A 10 5.10 11.03 -20.44
CA PHE A 10 4.23 11.03 -19.27
C PHE A 10 2.84 10.54 -19.62
N VAL A 11 2.26 9.72 -18.75
CA VAL A 11 0.92 9.18 -18.95
C VAL A 11 0.05 9.39 -17.72
N ARG A 12 -1.25 9.56 -17.95
CA ARG A 12 -2.24 9.60 -16.87
C ARG A 12 -2.26 8.24 -16.16
N SER A 13 -2.34 8.27 -14.83
CA SER A 13 -2.34 7.07 -13.97
C SER A 13 -3.49 6.09 -14.23
N GLN A 14 -4.55 6.55 -14.91
CA GLN A 14 -5.75 5.79 -15.28
C GLN A 14 -5.80 5.43 -16.78
N ALA A 15 -4.70 5.68 -17.53
CA ALA A 15 -4.64 5.35 -18.95
C ALA A 15 -4.42 3.84 -19.14
N ILE A 16 -5.36 3.20 -19.84
CA ILE A 16 -5.31 1.77 -20.21
C ILE A 16 -4.29 1.52 -21.32
N ALA A 17 -3.97 2.55 -22.11
CA ALA A 17 -2.93 2.53 -23.14
C ALA A 17 -2.24 3.89 -23.22
N CYS A 18 -0.96 3.88 -23.61
CA CYS A 18 -0.21 5.11 -23.84
C CYS A 18 -0.81 5.87 -25.04
N PRO A 19 -1.17 7.16 -24.90
CA PRO A 19 -1.75 7.93 -25.99
C PRO A 19 -0.75 8.21 -27.13
N HIS A 20 0.55 8.11 -26.87
CA HIS A 20 1.60 8.41 -27.85
C HIS A 20 2.01 7.18 -28.67
N CYS A 21 2.29 6.05 -28.02
CA CYS A 21 2.81 4.86 -28.68
C CYS A 21 1.81 3.70 -28.74
N ARG A 22 0.58 3.90 -28.22
CA ARG A 22 -0.48 2.89 -28.11
C ARG A 22 -0.07 1.61 -27.38
N LEU A 23 1.02 1.64 -26.61
CA LEU A 23 1.42 0.53 -25.75
C LEU A 23 0.31 0.32 -24.69
N PRO A 24 -0.28 -0.88 -24.57
CA PRO A 24 -1.22 -1.18 -23.49
C PRO A 24 -0.50 -1.06 -22.15
N LEU A 25 -0.99 -0.16 -21.29
CA LEU A 25 -0.45 0.10 -19.95
C LEU A 25 -1.23 -0.80 -18.98
N LYS A 26 -0.61 -1.93 -18.64
CA LYS A 26 -1.29 -3.06 -18.04
C LYS A 26 -1.43 -2.92 -16.52
N ALA A 27 -2.57 -2.36 -16.13
CA ALA A 27 -3.35 -2.72 -14.95
C ALA A 27 -4.76 -2.21 -15.26
N HIS A 28 -5.78 -3.07 -15.25
CA HIS A 28 -7.17 -2.76 -15.62
C HIS A 28 -7.81 -1.65 -14.75
N GLY A 29 -7.34 -0.40 -14.87
CA GLY A 29 -7.88 0.76 -14.16
C GLY A 29 -7.63 0.82 -12.65
N HIS A 30 -6.85 -0.09 -12.05
CA HIS A 30 -6.53 -0.03 -10.62
C HIS A 30 -5.18 0.66 -10.37
N PRO A 31 -5.17 1.92 -9.93
CA PRO A 31 -3.92 2.61 -9.60
C PRO A 31 -3.20 1.91 -8.43
N GLY A 32 -1.87 1.74 -8.55
CA GLY A 32 -1.01 1.30 -7.45
C GLY A 32 -0.70 -0.20 -7.37
N MET A 33 -1.25 -1.04 -8.25
CA MET A 33 -0.89 -2.46 -8.28
C MET A 33 0.47 -2.66 -8.96
N LYS A 34 1.42 -3.27 -8.24
CA LYS A 34 2.72 -3.64 -8.80
C LYS A 34 2.55 -4.84 -9.72
N LEU A 35 3.02 -4.71 -10.96
CA LEU A 35 3.08 -5.82 -11.92
C LEU A 35 4.55 -6.24 -12.05
N PHE A 36 4.85 -7.47 -11.68
CA PHE A 36 6.17 -8.06 -11.84
C PHE A 36 6.24 -8.72 -13.22
N GLN A 37 7.39 -8.59 -13.88
CA GLN A 37 7.69 -9.19 -15.18
C GLN A 37 8.92 -10.08 -15.04
N ALA A 38 8.89 -11.21 -15.74
CA ALA A 38 10.04 -12.10 -15.86
C ALA A 38 11.22 -11.37 -16.49
N THR A 39 12.39 -11.44 -15.84
CA THR A 39 13.67 -11.01 -16.41
C THR A 39 14.39 -12.25 -16.92
N ASN A 40 14.71 -12.31 -18.22
CA ASN A 40 15.47 -13.37 -18.89
C ASN A 40 14.71 -14.65 -19.28
N ASP A 41 13.49 -14.52 -19.83
CA ASP A 41 12.68 -15.62 -20.39
C ASP A 41 12.27 -16.74 -19.41
N GLU A 42 12.65 -16.64 -18.14
CA GLU A 42 12.25 -17.59 -17.11
C GLU A 42 10.91 -17.17 -16.47
N PRO A 43 9.90 -18.05 -16.44
CA PRO A 43 8.58 -17.69 -15.92
C PRO A 43 8.65 -17.33 -14.43
N LEU A 44 7.99 -16.24 -14.04
CA LEU A 44 7.92 -15.75 -12.65
C LEU A 44 7.36 -16.80 -11.68
N CYS A 45 6.58 -17.76 -12.16
CA CYS A 45 6.11 -18.84 -11.31
C CYS A 45 7.25 -19.71 -10.75
N ALA A 46 8.40 -19.82 -11.41
CA ALA A 46 9.51 -20.66 -10.94
C ALA A 46 10.03 -20.23 -9.56
N SER A 47 10.07 -18.92 -9.31
CA SER A 47 10.56 -18.30 -8.06
C SER A 47 9.45 -17.76 -7.15
N CYS A 48 8.18 -18.02 -7.47
CA CYS A 48 7.04 -17.47 -6.74
C CYS A 48 6.67 -18.34 -5.53
N VAL A 49 6.47 -17.72 -4.36
CA VAL A 49 5.94 -18.38 -3.14
C VAL A 49 4.63 -19.12 -3.42
N TYR A 50 3.74 -18.52 -4.24
CA TYR A 50 2.48 -19.14 -4.63
C TYR A 50 2.62 -20.36 -5.56
N HIS A 51 3.81 -20.61 -6.13
CA HIS A 51 4.08 -21.83 -6.88
C HIS A 51 4.47 -23.00 -5.96
N ALA A 52 4.99 -22.73 -4.77
CA ALA A 52 5.15 -23.77 -3.75
C ALA A 52 3.78 -24.22 -3.20
N ASP A 53 2.78 -23.33 -3.24
CA ASP A 53 1.40 -23.62 -2.87
C ASP A 53 0.60 -24.17 -4.07
N ASN A 54 0.28 -25.46 -4.03
CA ASN A 54 -0.49 -26.12 -5.09
C ASN A 54 -2.00 -25.80 -5.05
N SER A 55 -2.47 -24.96 -4.14
CA SER A 55 -3.87 -24.50 -4.10
C SER A 55 -4.23 -23.54 -5.24
N CYS A 56 -3.23 -22.99 -5.94
CA CYS A 56 -3.42 -21.93 -6.91
C CYS A 56 -3.62 -22.46 -8.35
N ASN A 57 -4.85 -22.31 -8.89
CA ASN A 57 -5.27 -22.81 -10.21
C ASN A 57 -5.33 -21.73 -11.31
N PHE A 58 -4.47 -20.70 -11.28
CA PHE A 58 -4.49 -19.68 -12.33
C PHE A 58 -4.10 -20.27 -13.71
N PRO A 59 -4.80 -19.90 -14.79
CA PRO A 59 -4.66 -20.53 -16.11
C PRO A 59 -3.30 -20.29 -16.79
N LYS A 60 -2.53 -19.28 -16.34
CA LYS A 60 -1.19 -18.99 -16.86
C LYS A 60 -0.08 -19.80 -16.18
N ARG A 61 -0.37 -20.58 -15.14
CA ARG A 61 0.61 -21.45 -14.47
C ARG A 61 0.98 -22.60 -15.42
N PRO A 62 2.26 -23.03 -15.49
CA PRO A 62 3.46 -22.49 -14.83
C PRO A 62 4.20 -21.41 -15.64
N TYR A 63 3.70 -21.01 -16.81
CA TYR A 63 4.43 -20.18 -17.77
C TYR A 63 4.12 -18.67 -17.67
N ALA A 64 3.78 -18.19 -16.47
CA ALA A 64 3.39 -16.80 -16.30
C ALA A 64 4.61 -15.86 -16.40
N MET A 65 4.64 -15.04 -17.44
CA MET A 65 5.67 -14.01 -17.65
C MET A 65 5.33 -12.67 -16.98
N ASP A 66 4.06 -12.51 -16.58
CA ASP A 66 3.52 -11.33 -15.91
C ASP A 66 2.65 -11.74 -14.71
N CYS A 67 2.89 -11.15 -13.54
CA CYS A 67 2.13 -11.47 -12.33
C CYS A 67 2.00 -10.27 -11.39
N THR A 68 0.78 -9.98 -10.93
CA THR A 68 0.48 -8.95 -9.93
C THR A 68 0.62 -9.45 -8.48
N LEU A 69 0.59 -10.77 -8.31
CA LEU A 69 0.69 -11.48 -7.03
C LEU A 69 2.08 -12.10 -6.81
N TYR A 70 3.07 -11.74 -7.63
CA TYR A 70 4.41 -12.30 -7.49
C TYR A 70 5.00 -11.89 -6.15
N GLN A 71 5.44 -12.89 -5.41
CA GLN A 71 6.18 -12.74 -4.17
C GLN A 71 7.33 -13.73 -4.27
N ASP A 72 8.53 -13.20 -4.32
CA ASP A 72 9.75 -13.99 -4.44
C ASP A 72 10.02 -14.75 -3.14
N VAL A 73 10.40 -16.03 -3.24
CA VAL A 73 10.72 -16.88 -2.09
C VAL A 73 11.96 -16.42 -1.33
N GLU A 74 12.90 -15.76 -2.01
CA GLU A 74 14.17 -15.31 -1.42
C GLU A 74 14.07 -13.91 -0.82
N GLN A 75 13.01 -13.16 -1.13
CA GLN A 75 12.87 -11.80 -0.66
C GLN A 75 12.31 -11.78 0.77
N PRO A 76 13.05 -11.22 1.76
CA PRO A 76 12.53 -11.06 3.11
C PRO A 76 11.25 -10.25 3.02
N GLN A 77 10.15 -10.80 3.56
CA GLN A 77 8.90 -10.05 3.65
C GLN A 77 9.20 -8.75 4.37
N ALA A 78 9.14 -7.63 3.63
CA ALA A 78 9.18 -6.32 4.23
C ALA A 78 7.89 -6.18 5.03
N VAL A 79 7.90 -6.70 6.26
CA VAL A 79 6.93 -6.36 7.29
C VAL A 79 7.00 -4.85 7.34
N SER A 80 5.96 -4.17 6.86
CA SER A 80 5.88 -2.74 7.03
C SER A 80 5.71 -2.53 8.53
N SER A 81 6.83 -2.39 9.23
CA SER A 81 6.88 -1.93 10.61
C SER A 81 6.53 -0.45 10.59
N GLN A 82 5.29 -0.15 10.22
CA GLN A 82 4.70 1.15 10.46
C GLN A 82 4.73 1.31 11.99
N PRO A 83 5.38 2.34 12.56
CA PRO A 83 5.41 2.52 14.00
C PRO A 83 3.98 2.84 14.46
N GLN A 84 3.23 1.82 14.85
CA GLN A 84 1.81 1.94 15.20
C GLN A 84 1.59 2.75 16.50
N ALA A 85 2.65 3.04 17.26
CA ALA A 85 2.55 3.70 18.55
C ALA A 85 2.10 5.17 18.43
N SER A 86 2.63 5.93 17.46
CA SER A 86 2.31 7.36 17.30
C SER A 86 0.89 7.58 16.76
N PHE A 87 0.42 6.74 15.83
CA PHE A 87 -0.92 6.83 15.26
C PHE A 87 -2.02 6.50 16.27
N ARG A 88 -1.81 5.51 17.15
CA ARG A 88 -2.79 5.17 18.20
C ARG A 88 -2.97 6.30 19.20
N LEU A 89 -1.87 6.92 19.64
CA LEU A 89 -1.91 8.05 20.57
C LEU A 89 -2.63 9.26 19.94
N GLN A 90 -2.28 9.59 18.70
CA GLN A 90 -2.86 10.74 18.00
C GLN A 90 -4.36 10.55 17.71
N GLN A 91 -4.78 9.32 17.40
CA GLN A 91 -6.19 8.99 17.18
C GLN A 91 -6.98 8.94 18.50
N TRP A 92 -6.37 8.48 19.58
CA TRP A 92 -6.97 8.48 20.92
C TRP A 92 -7.19 9.90 21.45
N VAL A 93 -6.19 10.78 21.32
CA VAL A 93 -6.30 12.20 21.71
C VAL A 93 -7.39 12.92 20.90
N LYS A 94 -7.45 12.70 19.58
CA LYS A 94 -8.51 13.27 18.73
C LYS A 94 -9.91 12.79 19.12
N ARG A 95 -10.06 11.51 19.49
CA ARG A 95 -11.36 10.96 19.92
C ARG A 95 -11.80 11.54 21.26
N ASN A 96 -10.86 11.72 22.19
CA ASN A 96 -11.15 12.13 23.57
C ASN A 96 -11.00 13.64 23.82
N THR A 97 -10.80 14.45 22.76
CA THR A 97 -10.66 15.91 22.84
C THR A 97 -11.80 16.62 23.59
N PRO A 98 -13.10 16.32 23.38
CA PRO A 98 -14.16 16.98 24.14
C PRO A 98 -14.12 16.60 25.63
N LEU A 99 -13.75 15.37 25.97
CA LEU A 99 -13.62 14.91 27.36
C LEU A 99 -12.47 15.63 28.08
N LEU A 100 -11.33 15.81 27.39
CA LEU A 100 -10.17 16.56 27.90
C LEU A 100 -10.51 18.03 28.16
N LEU A 101 -11.33 18.65 27.31
CA LEU A 101 -11.82 20.02 27.50
C LEU A 101 -12.65 20.16 28.79
N VAL A 102 -13.60 19.25 29.00
CA VAL A 102 -14.44 19.24 30.22
C VAL A 102 -13.61 18.98 31.46
N ALA A 103 -12.69 18.01 31.41
CA ALA A 103 -11.78 17.71 32.52
C ALA A 103 -10.88 18.92 32.86
N GLY A 104 -10.37 19.63 31.84
CA GLY A 104 -9.60 20.85 32.03
C GLY A 104 -10.39 21.96 32.72
N LEU A 105 -11.63 22.20 32.29
CA LEU A 105 -12.53 23.18 32.92
C LEU A 105 -12.82 22.83 34.38
N LEU A 106 -13.05 21.55 34.68
CA LEU A 106 -13.24 21.07 36.05
C LEU A 106 -12.00 21.33 36.92
N MET A 107 -10.80 21.01 36.41
CA MET A 107 -9.55 21.26 37.15
C MET A 107 -9.33 22.74 37.42
N ILE A 108 -9.62 23.61 36.45
CA ILE A 108 -9.53 25.08 36.64
C ILE A 108 -10.53 25.53 37.71
N SER A 109 -11.78 25.05 37.65
CA SER A 109 -12.79 25.41 38.64
C SER A 109 -12.40 24.99 40.06
N LEU A 110 -11.87 23.77 40.24
CA LEU A 110 -11.33 23.30 41.52
C LEU A 110 -10.13 24.14 41.99
N GLY A 111 -9.21 24.45 41.08
CA GLY A 111 -8.03 25.26 41.40
C GLY A 111 -8.42 26.66 41.90
N VAL A 112 -9.37 27.32 41.24
CA VAL A 112 -9.88 28.63 41.67
C VAL A 112 -10.52 28.56 43.06
N VAL A 113 -11.28 27.50 43.35
CA VAL A 113 -11.89 27.31 44.68
C VAL A 113 -10.83 27.06 45.75
N LEU A 114 -9.81 26.25 45.47
CA LEU A 114 -8.73 25.96 46.42
C LEU A 114 -7.82 27.17 46.67
N VAL A 115 -7.61 28.03 45.68
CA VAL A 115 -6.79 29.25 45.81
C VAL A 115 -7.54 30.38 46.51
N ARG A 116 -8.87 30.41 46.44
CA ARG A 116 -9.71 31.41 47.11
C ARG A 116 -10.15 31.03 48.53
N ARG A 117 -9.78 29.84 48.99
CA ARG A 117 -10.05 29.34 50.34
C ARG A 117 -8.85 29.59 51.25
#